data_AF-M1DX63-F1
#
_entry.id   AF-M1DX63-F1
#
_cell.length_a   1.000
_cell.length_b   1.000
_cell.length_c   1.000
_cell.angle_alpha   90.00
_cell.angle_beta   90.00
_cell.angle_gamma   90.00
#
_symmetry.space_group_name_H-M   'P 1'
#
loop_
_entity.id
_entity.type
_entity.pdbx_description
1 polymer ?
#
loop_
_entity_poly.entity_id
_entity_poly.type
_entity_poly.pdbx_seq_one_letter_code
_entity_poly.pdbx_strand_id
1 'polypeptide(L)'
;MPTASTNIRKIEAEYLKDQAEKKQTEVATTRSTPTEVLLLTPALGPSGISIITATSTNTPGSSSAIPRPPLTHASLLRMGQMALSANRRAACLEAVVPSMIQTALTDVVTSLNTTIEALAAKIVVCEHKQGSTSEIRFLKAAIAEL
;
A
#
# COMPACT_ATOMS: atom_id res chain seq x y z
N MET A 1 32.88 -1.93 -20.68
CA MET A 1 32.28 -1.59 -19.36
C MET A 1 30.94 -0.93 -19.60
N PRO A 2 29.81 -1.59 -19.30
CA PRO A 2 28.49 -0.96 -19.40
C PRO A 2 28.40 0.16 -18.37
N THR A 3 28.10 1.38 -18.82
CA THR A 3 27.90 2.54 -17.95
C THR A 3 26.53 2.44 -17.28
N ALA A 4 26.39 2.90 -16.04
CA ALA A 4 25.15 2.80 -15.24
C ALA A 4 23.88 3.30 -15.97
N SER A 5 24.04 4.26 -16.90
CA SER A 5 22.96 4.79 -17.76
C SER A 5 22.30 3.72 -18.65
N THR A 6 23.06 2.76 -19.17
CA THR A 6 22.54 1.69 -20.04
C THR A 6 21.65 0.71 -19.27
N ASN A 7 21.93 0.50 -17.98
CA ASN A 7 21.16 -0.42 -17.15
C ASN A 7 19.78 0.15 -16.78
N ILE A 8 19.66 1.47 -16.63
CA ILE A 8 18.39 2.14 -16.29
C ILE A 8 17.38 2.02 -17.44
N ARG A 9 17.80 2.32 -18.68
CA ARG A 9 16.92 2.20 -19.86
C ARG A 9 16.44 0.77 -20.09
N LYS A 10 17.25 -0.23 -19.72
CA LYS A 10 16.88 -1.64 -19.85
C LYS A 10 15.75 -2.00 -18.86
N ILE A 11 15.82 -1.51 -17.62
CA ILE A 11 14.80 -1.75 -16.59
C ILE A 11 13.48 -1.05 -16.96
N GLU A 12 13.54 0.19 -17.47
CA GLU A 12 12.32 0.90 -17.91
C GLU A 12 11.62 0.18 -19.06
N ALA A 13 12.36 -0.33 -20.04
CA ALA A 13 11.80 -1.09 -21.15
C ALA A 13 11.18 -2.42 -20.71
N GLU A 14 11.77 -3.10 -19.73
CA GLU A 14 11.24 -4.35 -19.15
C GLU A 14 9.94 -4.08 -18.37
N TYR A 15 9.91 -3.03 -17.54
CA TYR A 15 8.72 -2.63 -16.79
C TYR A 15 7.54 -2.22 -17.69
N LEU A 16 7.82 -1.47 -18.77
CA LEU A 16 6.77 -1.05 -19.72
C LEU A 16 6.17 -2.23 -20.49
N LYS A 17 6.97 -3.28 -20.72
CA LYS A 17 6.53 -4.52 -21.36
C LYS A 17 5.58 -5.31 -20.44
N ASP A 18 5.91 -5.45 -19.17
CA ASP A 18 5.06 -6.14 -18.18
C ASP A 18 3.72 -5.41 -17.96
N GLN A 19 3.71 -4.07 -18.03
CA GLN A 19 2.49 -3.27 -17.95
C GLN A 19 1.54 -3.53 -19.13
N ALA A 20 2.07 -3.76 -20.33
CA ALA A 20 1.27 -4.06 -21.51
C ALA A 20 0.61 -5.45 -21.43
N GLU A 21 1.31 -6.44 -20.85
CA GLU A 21 0.80 -7.80 -20.68
C GLU A 21 -0.26 -7.88 -19.58
N LYS A 22 -0.08 -7.14 -18.46
CA LYS A 22 -1.04 -7.13 -17.35
C LYS A 22 -2.40 -6.51 -17.70
N LYS A 23 -2.50 -5.70 -18.75
CA LYS A 23 -3.78 -5.09 -19.20
C LYS A 23 -4.68 -6.01 -20.02
N GLN A 24 -4.26 -7.25 -20.36
CA GLN A 24 -5.14 -8.21 -21.04
C GLN A 24 -5.83 -9.22 -20.11
N THR A 25 -5.51 -9.26 -18.82
CA THR A 25 -6.11 -10.24 -17.87
C THR A 25 -7.20 -9.65 -16.96
N GLU A 26 -7.55 -8.38 -17.13
CA GLU A 26 -8.58 -7.71 -16.30
C GLU A 26 -9.82 -7.30 -17.12
N VAL A 27 -10.31 -8.21 -17.97
CA VAL A 27 -11.63 -8.07 -18.61
C VAL A 27 -12.35 -9.41 -18.56
N ALA A 28 -12.84 -9.79 -17.39
CA ALA A 28 -14.01 -10.65 -17.26
C ALA A 28 -14.49 -10.72 -15.80
N THR A 29 -15.74 -10.28 -15.60
CA THR A 29 -16.71 -10.86 -14.64
C THR A 29 -16.98 -10.07 -13.35
N THR A 30 -17.88 -9.10 -13.52
CA THR A 30 -19.19 -9.04 -12.84
C THR A 30 -19.31 -8.29 -11.51
N ARG A 31 -19.86 -7.08 -11.65
CA ARG A 31 -20.79 -6.40 -10.73
C ARG A 31 -21.54 -7.35 -9.78
N SER A 32 -21.47 -7.11 -8.48
CA SER A 32 -22.69 -7.01 -7.67
C SER A 32 -22.48 -6.15 -6.41
N THR A 33 -23.58 -5.50 -6.05
CA THR A 33 -23.81 -4.39 -5.11
C THR A 33 -23.67 -4.76 -3.62
N PRO A 34 -23.37 -3.79 -2.74
CA PRO A 34 -23.31 -4.01 -1.30
C PRO A 34 -24.67 -3.71 -0.66
N THR A 35 -25.19 -4.64 0.15
CA THR A 35 -26.07 -4.41 1.31
C THR A 35 -26.53 -5.79 1.79
N GLU A 36 -25.94 -6.28 2.88
CA GLU A 36 -26.70 -7.13 3.82
C GLU A 36 -25.99 -7.22 5.18
N VAL A 37 -26.68 -6.60 6.13
CA VAL A 37 -26.74 -6.86 7.57
C VAL A 37 -25.91 -8.06 8.06
N LEU A 38 -24.92 -7.78 8.90
CA LEU A 38 -24.18 -8.76 9.68
C LEU A 38 -25.10 -9.41 10.73
N LEU A 39 -25.75 -10.51 10.37
CA LEU A 39 -26.33 -11.47 11.32
C LEU A 39 -25.39 -12.67 11.42
N LEU A 40 -24.43 -12.59 12.33
CA LEU A 40 -23.59 -13.71 12.75
C LEU A 40 -24.45 -14.76 13.46
N THR A 41 -24.93 -15.74 12.71
CA THR A 41 -25.44 -17.01 13.25
C THR A 41 -24.37 -18.08 13.03
N PRO A 42 -23.60 -18.49 14.05
CA PRO A 42 -22.67 -19.59 13.92
C PRO A 42 -23.45 -20.90 14.01
N ALA A 43 -23.91 -21.42 12.88
CA ALA A 43 -24.38 -22.79 12.77
C ALA A 43 -23.15 -23.71 12.75
N LEU A 44 -22.80 -24.23 13.91
CA LEU A 44 -21.77 -25.25 14.10
C LEU A 44 -22.26 -26.58 13.47
N GLY A 45 -22.01 -26.76 12.18
CA GLY A 45 -22.19 -28.04 11.50
C GLY A 45 -20.87 -28.83 11.49
N PRO A 46 -20.85 -30.09 11.95
CA PRO A 46 -19.67 -30.95 11.81
C PRO A 46 -19.52 -31.33 10.33
N SER A 47 -18.62 -30.62 9.63
CA SER A 47 -18.22 -30.98 8.27
C SER A 47 -17.43 -32.29 8.33
N GLY A 48 -18.08 -33.38 7.90
CA GLY A 48 -17.48 -34.70 7.78
C GLY A 48 -16.32 -34.67 6.79
N ILE A 49 -15.10 -34.67 7.32
CA ILE A 49 -13.89 -34.84 6.53
C ILE A 49 -13.76 -36.34 6.23
N SER A 50 -14.15 -36.74 5.03
CA SER A 50 -13.80 -38.04 4.48
C SER A 50 -12.30 -38.07 4.20
N ILE A 51 -11.55 -38.79 5.04
CA ILE A 51 -10.12 -39.02 4.84
C ILE A 51 -9.98 -39.99 3.66
N ILE A 52 -9.68 -39.45 2.48
CA ILE A 52 -9.16 -40.25 1.37
C ILE A 52 -7.72 -40.61 1.71
N THR A 53 -7.51 -41.86 2.09
CA THR A 53 -6.17 -42.43 2.29
C THR A 53 -5.49 -42.54 0.93
N ALA A 54 -4.73 -41.52 0.54
CA ALA A 54 -3.80 -41.64 -0.57
C ALA A 54 -2.66 -42.57 -0.15
N THR A 55 -2.57 -43.72 -0.79
CA THR A 55 -1.47 -44.69 -0.64
C THR A 55 -0.17 -44.03 -1.09
N SER A 56 0.57 -43.44 -0.15
CA SER A 56 1.93 -42.98 -0.38
C SER A 56 2.85 -44.19 -0.39
N THR A 57 3.36 -44.56 -1.56
CA THR A 57 4.39 -45.60 -1.70
C THR A 57 5.69 -45.07 -1.10
N ASN A 58 5.90 -45.40 0.17
CA ASN A 58 7.10 -45.09 0.94
C ASN A 58 8.32 -45.83 0.36
N THR A 59 9.21 -45.09 -0.28
CA THR A 59 10.63 -45.48 -0.31
C THR A 59 11.18 -45.32 1.11
N PRO A 60 11.75 -46.36 1.75
CA PRO A 60 12.28 -46.29 3.11
C PRO A 60 13.56 -45.45 3.19
N GLY A 61 13.42 -44.13 3.08
CA GLY A 61 14.46 -43.20 3.48
C GLY A 61 14.49 -43.12 5.00
N SER A 62 15.54 -43.64 5.62
CA SER A 62 15.77 -43.58 7.07
C SER A 62 15.77 -42.12 7.54
N SER A 63 14.62 -41.65 8.02
CA SER A 63 14.47 -40.35 8.65
C SER A 63 14.59 -40.56 10.15
N SER A 64 15.73 -40.16 10.71
CA SER A 64 15.95 -40.17 12.15
C SER A 64 14.95 -39.23 12.82
N ALA A 65 13.93 -39.79 13.45
CA ALA A 65 12.89 -39.03 14.15
C ALA A 65 13.49 -38.45 15.44
N ILE A 66 13.90 -37.20 15.38
CA ILE A 66 14.34 -36.44 16.57
C ILE A 66 13.09 -36.19 17.45
N PRO A 67 13.08 -36.63 18.72
CA PRO A 67 11.96 -36.38 19.61
C PRO A 67 11.79 -34.87 19.83
N ARG A 68 10.63 -34.33 19.46
CA ARG A 68 10.28 -32.94 19.79
C ARG A 68 9.98 -32.84 21.28
N PRO A 69 10.58 -31.88 22.01
CA PRO A 69 10.25 -31.65 23.41
C PRO A 69 8.74 -31.40 23.57
N PRO A 70 8.09 -32.02 24.57
CA PRO A 70 6.68 -31.79 24.84
C PRO A 70 6.39 -30.31 25.03
N LEU A 71 5.39 -29.81 24.31
CA LEU A 71 4.97 -28.42 24.41
C LEU A 71 4.33 -28.19 25.77
N THR A 72 4.99 -27.42 26.64
CA THR A 72 4.47 -27.13 27.99
C THR A 72 3.38 -26.07 27.95
N HIS A 73 2.48 -26.09 28.93
CA HIS A 73 1.43 -25.07 29.09
C HIS A 73 2.00 -23.64 29.17
N ALA A 74 3.16 -23.48 29.79
CA ALA A 74 3.88 -22.20 29.85
C ALA A 74 4.31 -21.70 28.46
N SER A 75 4.80 -22.59 27.60
CA SER A 75 5.16 -22.26 26.22
C SER A 75 3.95 -21.82 25.40
N LEU A 76 2.79 -22.48 25.56
CA LEU A 76 1.53 -22.08 24.91
C LEU A 76 1.08 -20.68 25.35
N LEU A 77 1.09 -20.41 26.66
CA LEU A 77 0.71 -19.11 27.20
C LEU A 77 1.63 -18.00 26.66
N ARG A 78 2.94 -18.26 26.64
CA ARG A 78 3.94 -17.32 26.09
C ARG A 78 3.69 -17.06 24.61
N MET A 79 3.39 -18.08 23.81
CA MET A 79 3.06 -17.90 22.39
C MET A 79 1.79 -17.05 22.21
N GLY A 80 0.75 -17.30 23.01
CA GLY A 80 -0.48 -16.49 22.98
C GLY A 80 -0.24 -15.02 23.29
N GLN A 81 0.58 -14.72 24.31
CA GLN A 81 0.95 -13.35 24.66
C GLN A 81 1.74 -12.65 23.54
N MET A 82 2.68 -13.35 22.90
CA MET A 82 3.43 -12.82 21.77
C MET A 82 2.51 -12.51 20.58
N ALA A 83 1.60 -13.41 20.25
CA ALA A 83 0.62 -13.19 19.18
C ALA A 83 -0.28 -11.98 19.46
N LEU A 84 -0.80 -11.87 20.69
CA LEU A 84 -1.60 -10.71 21.10
C LEU A 84 -0.80 -9.40 21.06
N SER A 85 0.47 -9.42 21.47
CA SER A 85 1.37 -8.26 21.40
C SER A 85 1.62 -7.83 19.96
N ALA A 86 1.91 -8.78 19.07
CA ALA A 86 2.11 -8.51 17.64
C ALA A 86 0.85 -7.89 17.01
N ASN A 87 -0.33 -8.44 17.29
CA ASN A 87 -1.60 -7.91 16.79
C ASN A 87 -1.88 -6.48 17.31
N ARG A 88 -1.60 -6.21 18.59
CA ARG A 88 -1.73 -4.85 19.14
C ARG A 88 -0.78 -3.86 18.47
N ARG A 89 0.46 -4.26 18.20
CA ARG A 89 1.43 -3.42 17.48
C ARG A 89 0.99 -3.16 16.05
N ALA A 90 0.48 -4.17 15.34
CA ALA A 90 -0.05 -4.01 14.00
C ALA A 90 -1.22 -3.02 13.98
N ALA A 91 -2.21 -3.19 14.86
CA ALA A 91 -3.35 -2.28 14.96
C ALA A 91 -2.93 -0.84 15.33
N CYS A 92 -1.94 -0.68 16.21
CA CYS A 92 -1.39 0.63 16.56
C CYS A 92 -0.72 1.30 15.33
N LEU A 93 0.06 0.53 14.57
CA LEU A 93 0.70 1.03 13.34
C LEU A 93 -0.36 1.44 12.30
N GLU A 94 -1.38 0.61 12.09
CA GLU A 94 -2.49 0.89 11.17
C GLU A 94 -3.25 2.17 11.57
N ALA A 95 -3.36 2.49 12.86
CA ALA A 95 -3.97 3.73 13.32
C ALA A 95 -3.05 4.95 13.16
N VAL A 96 -1.75 4.80 13.40
CA VAL A 96 -0.79 5.93 13.40
C VAL A 96 -0.38 6.33 11.99
N VAL A 97 -0.19 5.39 11.06
CA VAL A 97 0.29 5.66 9.70
C VAL A 97 -0.61 6.65 8.94
N PRO A 98 -1.94 6.49 8.89
CA PRO A 98 -2.83 7.46 8.23
C PRO A 98 -2.74 8.85 8.85
N SER A 99 -2.63 8.95 10.18
CA SER A 99 -2.50 10.22 10.90
C SER A 99 -1.19 10.94 10.56
N MET A 100 -0.08 10.21 10.48
CA MET A 100 1.21 10.77 10.08
C MET A 100 1.19 11.28 8.64
N ILE A 101 0.63 10.50 7.71
CA ILE A 101 0.50 10.90 6.29
C ILE A 101 -0.37 12.15 6.18
N GLN A 102 -1.53 12.18 6.85
CA GLN A 102 -2.43 13.32 6.82
C GLN A 102 -1.74 14.59 7.34
N THR A 103 -1.04 14.49 8.46
CA THR A 103 -0.32 15.63 9.05
C THR A 103 0.75 16.17 8.09
N ALA A 104 1.58 15.28 7.54
CA ALA A 104 2.62 15.69 6.60
C ALA A 104 2.05 16.34 5.32
N LEU A 105 0.95 15.80 4.79
CA LEU A 105 0.26 16.40 3.64
C LEU A 105 -0.33 17.77 3.97
N THR A 106 -0.95 17.92 5.14
CA THR A 106 -1.47 19.22 5.61
C THR A 106 -0.37 20.26 5.73
N ASP A 107 0.80 19.89 6.25
CA ASP A 107 1.94 20.81 6.39
C ASP A 107 2.46 21.28 5.02
N VAL A 108 2.63 20.35 4.07
CA VAL A 108 3.08 20.66 2.70
C VAL A 108 2.07 21.56 1.98
N VAL A 109 0.79 21.22 2.03
CA VAL A 109 -0.27 22.02 1.39
C VAL A 109 -0.35 23.42 2.00
N THR A 110 -0.21 23.54 3.33
CA THR A 110 -0.21 24.84 4.01
C THR A 110 0.98 25.70 3.60
N SER A 111 2.17 25.11 3.51
CA SER A 111 3.39 25.78 3.04
C SER A 111 3.26 26.26 1.59
N LEU A 112 2.72 25.40 0.71
CA LEU A 112 2.49 25.74 -0.69
C LEU A 112 1.47 26.89 -0.83
N ASN A 113 0.35 26.82 -0.11
CA ASN A 113 -0.66 27.88 -0.11
C ASN A 113 -0.06 29.21 0.35
N THR A 114 0.75 29.21 1.40
CA THR A 114 1.45 30.42 1.89
C THR A 114 2.35 31.03 0.82
N THR A 115 3.05 30.18 0.05
CA THR A 115 3.92 30.61 -1.05
C THR A 115 3.12 31.22 -2.21
N ILE A 116 1.99 30.60 -2.56
CA ILE A 116 1.08 31.10 -3.60
C ILE A 116 0.51 32.45 -3.21
N GLU A 117 0.03 32.61 -1.97
CA GLU A 117 -0.49 33.89 -1.47
C GLU A 117 0.58 35.00 -1.46
N ALA A 118 1.81 34.66 -1.06
CA ALA A 118 2.92 35.61 -1.12
C ALA A 118 3.26 36.02 -2.55
N LEU A 119 3.21 35.10 -3.52
CA LEU A 119 3.42 35.40 -4.93
C LEU A 119 2.29 36.27 -5.49
N ALA A 120 1.04 35.93 -5.19
CA ALA A 120 -0.13 36.70 -5.58
C ALA A 120 -0.04 38.15 -5.08
N ALA A 121 0.32 38.34 -3.80
CA ALA A 121 0.53 39.66 -3.24
C ALA A 121 1.64 40.46 -3.97
N LYS A 122 2.75 39.79 -4.35
CA LYS A 122 3.83 40.43 -5.11
C LYS A 122 3.37 40.85 -6.52
N ILE A 123 2.56 40.05 -7.20
CA ILE A 123 2.00 40.39 -8.52
C ILE A 123 1.14 41.66 -8.41
N VAL A 124 0.25 41.73 -7.41
CA VAL A 124 -0.59 42.91 -7.17
C VAL A 124 0.25 44.17 -6.91
N VAL A 125 1.31 44.05 -6.11
CA VAL A 125 2.22 45.18 -5.83
C VAL A 125 2.96 45.64 -7.10
N CYS A 126 3.37 44.71 -7.97
CA CYS A 126 4.03 45.03 -9.24
C CYS A 126 3.07 45.70 -10.24
N GLU A 127 1.83 45.19 -10.37
CA GLU A 127 0.80 45.78 -11.24
C GLU A 127 0.53 47.25 -10.91
N HIS A 128 0.48 47.59 -9.62
CA HIS A 128 0.26 48.96 -9.17
C HIS A 128 1.43 49.91 -9.50
N LYS A 129 2.67 49.42 -9.53
CA LYS A 129 3.86 50.28 -9.69
C LYS A 129 4.29 50.50 -11.14
N GLN A 130 4.00 49.57 -12.05
CA GLN A 130 4.67 49.54 -13.35
C GLN A 130 3.78 49.81 -14.57
N GLY A 131 2.46 49.94 -14.41
CA GLY A 131 1.55 50.23 -15.52
C GLY A 131 1.58 49.13 -16.60
N SER A 132 0.86 48.03 -16.37
CA SER A 132 0.55 46.95 -17.34
C SER A 132 1.68 46.63 -18.35
N THR A 133 2.90 46.38 -17.89
CA THR A 133 4.00 45.87 -18.73
C THR A 133 3.75 44.39 -19.08
N SER A 134 4.10 44.01 -20.32
CA SER A 134 3.84 42.71 -20.96
C SER A 134 4.33 41.48 -20.20
N GLU A 135 5.29 41.65 -19.28
CA GLU A 135 5.84 40.59 -18.42
C GLU A 135 4.81 40.03 -17.42
N ILE A 136 3.92 40.88 -16.90
CA ILE A 136 2.87 40.46 -15.96
C ILE A 136 1.87 39.52 -16.65
N ARG A 137 1.58 39.76 -17.94
CA ARG A 137 0.68 38.92 -18.73
C ARG A 137 1.25 37.51 -18.92
N PHE A 138 2.57 37.38 -19.06
CA PHE A 138 3.24 36.09 -19.21
C PHE A 138 3.21 35.27 -17.90
N LEU A 139 3.54 35.91 -16.77
CA LEU A 139 3.51 35.23 -15.46
C LEU A 139 2.09 34.77 -15.10
N LYS A 140 1.07 35.57 -15.42
CA LYS A 140 -0.34 35.22 -15.18
C LYS A 140 -0.81 34.05 -16.03
N ALA A 141 -0.35 33.96 -17.28
CA ALA A 141 -0.65 32.81 -18.15
C ALA A 141 -0.01 31.52 -17.63
N ALA A 142 1.24 31.58 -17.16
CA ALA A 142 1.94 30.42 -16.60
C ALA A 142 1.29 29.89 -15.30
N ILE A 143 0.74 30.77 -14.46
CA ILE A 143 0.03 30.35 -13.23
C ILE A 143 -1.32 29.70 -13.54
N ALA A 144 -2.02 30.11 -14.60
CA ALA A 144 -3.29 29.50 -15.00
C ALA A 144 -3.13 28.09 -15.61
N GLU A 145 -1.90 27.69 -15.92
CA GLU A 145 -1.57 26.38 -16.51
C GLU A 145 -1.08 25.36 -15.46
N LEU A 146 -0.89 25.79 -14.21
CA LEU A 146 -0.56 24.97 -13.03
C LEU A 146 -1.83 24.45 -12.34
#